data_AF-A0A931LSS8-F1
#
_entry.id   AF-A0A931LSS8-F1
#
_cell.length_a   1.000
_cell.length_b   1.000
_cell.length_c   1.000
_cell.angle_alpha   90.00
_cell.angle_beta   90.00
_cell.angle_gamma   90.00
#
_symmetry.space_group_name_H-M   'P 1'
#
loop_
_entity.id
_entity.type
_entity.pdbx_description
1 polymer ?
#
loop_
_entity_poly.entity_id
_entity_poly.type
_entity_poly.pdbx_seq_one_letter_code
_entity_poly.pdbx_strand_id
1 'polypeptide(L)'
;MHKRKRDIPDPLIKMGYEEEHLHFKSIWRSVMLFFTFVTLTYVAALGIFWWYNREALAQKEVKEPFTRHAPAPPNPLLQTNITAKTDIQALRQGETEQLNTAAILDKSKGIYRIPVARAIDLVTPRLPVAKDAKPYGGAR
;
A
#
# COMPACT_ATOMS: atom_id res chain seq x y z
N MET A 1 -6.74 35.88 56.00
CA MET A 1 -5.65 36.59 56.72
C MET A 1 -4.77 37.23 55.64
N HIS A 2 -4.55 38.52 55.47
CA HIS A 2 -4.59 39.71 56.32
C HIS A 2 -4.97 40.91 55.42
N LYS A 3 -6.06 41.63 55.71
CA LYS A 3 -6.29 42.96 55.13
C LYS A 3 -5.57 43.97 56.01
N ARG A 4 -4.36 44.41 55.62
CA ARG A 4 -3.73 45.60 56.20
C ARG A 4 -4.01 46.79 55.28
N LYS A 5 -5.07 47.53 55.58
CA LYS A 5 -5.18 48.94 55.19
C LYS A 5 -4.00 49.67 55.84
N ARG A 6 -3.07 50.18 55.02
CA ARG A 6 -2.00 51.05 55.49
C ARG A 6 -2.21 52.39 54.82
N ASP A 7 -2.82 53.31 55.56
CA ASP A 7 -3.04 54.71 55.18
C ASP A 7 -1.72 55.51 55.33
N ILE A 8 -0.60 54.93 54.87
CA ILE A 8 0.72 55.56 54.88
C ILE A 8 0.94 56.10 53.47
N PRO A 9 1.19 57.41 53.27
CA PRO A 9 1.55 57.92 51.96
C PRO A 9 2.88 57.29 51.56
N ASP A 10 2.84 56.34 50.62
CA ASP A 10 3.99 55.57 50.21
C ASP A 10 5.06 56.52 49.65
N PRO A 11 6.24 56.64 50.28
CA PRO A 11 7.30 57.54 49.82
C PRO A 11 7.72 57.24 48.38
N LEU A 12 7.49 56.02 47.90
CA LEU A 12 7.77 55.58 46.54
C LEU A 12 6.89 56.31 45.51
N ILE A 13 5.61 56.55 45.83
CA ILE A 13 4.67 57.29 44.95
C ILE A 13 5.07 58.77 44.86
N LYS A 14 5.50 59.37 45.97
CA LYS A 14 6.00 60.77 45.99
C LYS A 14 7.29 60.96 45.18
N MET A 15 8.08 59.90 45.03
CA MET A 15 9.29 59.88 44.19
C MET A 15 9.00 59.60 42.71
N GLY A 16 7.72 59.44 42.33
CA GLY A 16 7.29 59.23 40.95
C GLY A 16 7.35 57.78 40.48
N TYR A 17 7.48 56.80 41.39
CA TYR A 17 7.42 55.38 41.03
C TYR A 17 5.96 54.90 40.94
N GLU A 18 5.64 54.17 39.87
CA GLU A 18 4.33 53.52 39.68
C GLU A 18 4.20 52.25 40.54
N GLU A 19 3.02 52.02 41.11
CA GLU A 19 2.77 50.89 42.03
C GLU A 19 2.66 49.52 41.32
N GLU A 20 2.32 49.49 40.04
CA GLU A 20 2.03 48.23 39.32
C GLU A 20 2.56 48.28 37.88
N HIS A 21 3.73 47.68 37.64
CA HIS A 21 4.32 47.56 36.29
C HIS A 21 3.58 46.59 35.36
N LEU A 22 2.67 45.75 35.90
CA LEU A 22 1.98 44.70 35.14
C LEU A 22 0.49 44.74 35.45
N HIS A 23 -0.33 45.14 34.49
CA HIS A 23 -1.79 45.08 34.63
C HIS A 23 -2.31 43.64 34.53
N PHE A 24 -2.24 42.90 35.64
CA PHE A 24 -2.66 41.48 35.72
C PHE A 24 -4.10 41.26 35.23
N LYS A 25 -5.00 42.21 35.50
CA LYS A 25 -6.39 42.16 35.03
C LYS A 25 -6.50 42.22 33.51
N SER A 26 -5.63 42.99 32.86
CA SER A 26 -5.59 43.10 31.39
C SER A 26 -5.03 41.81 30.77
N ILE A 27 -3.95 41.29 31.35
CA ILE A 27 -3.34 40.02 30.92
C ILE A 27 -4.35 38.88 31.03
N TRP A 28 -5.04 38.75 32.17
CA TRP A 28 -6.03 37.69 32.38
C TRP A 28 -7.21 37.78 31.41
N ARG A 29 -7.67 39.00 31.11
CA ARG A 29 -8.73 39.22 30.12
C ARG A 29 -8.29 38.78 28.73
N SER A 30 -7.07 39.12 28.32
CA SER A 30 -6.52 38.73 27.02
C SER A 30 -6.33 37.21 26.90
N VAL A 31 -5.85 36.56 27.96
CA VAL A 31 -5.72 35.09 28.02
C VAL A 31 -7.09 34.42 27.88
N MET A 32 -8.09 34.86 28.66
CA MET A 32 -9.45 34.32 28.56
C MET A 32 -10.06 34.53 27.18
N LEU A 33 -9.84 35.70 26.58
CA LEU A 33 -10.35 36.02 25.24
C LEU A 33 -9.70 35.14 24.16
N PHE A 34 -8.39 34.90 24.27
CA PHE A 34 -7.68 33.99 23.37
C PHE A 34 -8.23 32.56 23.45
N PHE A 35 -8.34 31.99 24.64
CA PHE A 35 -8.81 30.61 24.80
C PHE A 35 -10.28 30.44 24.41
N THR A 36 -11.13 31.43 24.71
CA THR A 36 -12.54 31.39 24.27
C THR A 36 -12.65 31.48 22.75
N PHE A 37 -11.86 32.34 22.09
CA PHE A 37 -11.82 32.41 20.63
C PHE A 37 -11.37 31.09 19.99
N VAL A 38 -10.23 30.53 20.44
CA VAL A 38 -9.71 29.25 19.92
C VAL A 38 -10.73 28.13 20.11
N THR A 39 -11.36 28.05 21.29
CA THR A 39 -12.38 27.05 21.58
C THR A 39 -13.59 27.21 20.66
N LEU A 40 -14.03 28.45 20.42
CA LEU A 40 -15.15 28.74 19.53
C LEU A 40 -14.84 28.34 18.08
N THR A 41 -13.65 28.67 17.59
CA THR A 41 -13.21 28.27 16.24
C THR A 41 -13.13 26.75 16.10
N TYR A 42 -12.63 26.05 17.12
CA TYR A 42 -12.57 24.59 17.12
C TYR A 42 -13.96 23.95 17.08
N VAL A 43 -14.89 24.43 17.90
CA VAL A 43 -16.28 23.96 17.91
C VAL A 43 -16.97 24.25 16.57
N ALA A 44 -16.73 25.42 15.97
CA ALA A 44 -17.26 25.75 14.65
C ALA A 44 -16.71 24.80 13.56
N ALA A 45 -15.42 24.48 13.58
CA ALA A 45 -14.82 23.53 12.65
C ALA A 45 -15.42 22.11 12.79
N LEU A 46 -15.63 21.63 14.03
CA LEU A 46 -16.33 20.37 14.28
C LEU A 46 -17.78 20.39 13.79
N GLY A 47 -18.48 21.50 13.98
CA GLY A 47 -19.85 21.70 13.49
C GLY A 47 -19.93 21.64 11.96
N ILE A 48 -19.01 22.33 11.28
CA ILE A 48 -18.89 22.31 9.81
C ILE A 48 -18.56 20.89 9.34
N PHE A 49 -17.58 20.23 9.96
CA PHE A 49 -17.20 18.86 9.61
C PHE A 49 -18.39 17.90 9.79
N TRP A 50 -19.15 18.02 10.87
CA TRP A 50 -20.32 17.19 11.09
C TRP A 50 -21.45 17.47 10.09
N TRP A 51 -21.65 18.74 9.72
CA TRP A 51 -22.60 19.14 8.68
C TRP A 51 -22.23 18.53 7.32
N TYR A 52 -20.99 18.71 6.87
CA TYR A 52 -20.52 18.13 5.60
C TYR A 52 -20.56 16.60 5.59
N ASN A 53 -20.24 15.96 6.71
CA ASN A 53 -20.32 14.50 6.80
C ASN A 53 -21.75 13.97 6.75
N ARG A 54 -22.77 14.74 7.17
CA ARG A 54 -24.17 14.32 6.99
C ARG A 54 -24.52 14.19 5.51
N GLU A 55 -24.05 15.12 4.68
CA GLU A 55 -24.23 15.08 3.23
C GLU A 55 -23.33 14.01 2.58
N ALA A 56 -22.07 13.89 3.02
CA ALA A 56 -21.13 12.90 2.49
C ALA A 56 -21.50 11.44 2.84
N LEU A 57 -22.12 11.21 4.00
CA LEU A 57 -22.66 9.90 4.37
C LEU A 57 -23.94 9.56 3.59
N ALA A 58 -24.76 10.56 3.25
CA ALA A 58 -25.92 10.38 2.37
C ALA A 58 -25.52 10.07 0.92
N GLN A 59 -24.36 10.55 0.46
CA GLN A 59 -23.79 10.23 -0.86
C GLN A 59 -22.88 8.99 -0.88
N LYS A 60 -22.66 8.33 0.26
CA LYS A 60 -21.71 7.21 0.40
C LYS A 60 -22.21 5.86 -0.12
N GLU A 61 -23.33 5.82 -0.83
CA GLU A 61 -23.86 4.59 -1.44
C GLU A 61 -23.46 4.35 -2.89
N VAL A 62 -22.68 5.25 -3.51
CA VAL A 62 -22.06 4.94 -4.81
C VAL A 62 -20.56 5.11 -4.69
N LYS A 63 -19.93 4.27 -3.86
CA LYS A 63 -18.58 3.82 -4.19
C LYS A 63 -18.73 3.03 -5.48
N GLU A 64 -18.67 3.70 -6.62
CA GLU A 64 -18.35 2.97 -7.84
C GLU A 64 -17.05 2.22 -7.53
N PRO A 65 -17.04 0.88 -7.62
CA PRO A 65 -15.80 0.15 -7.49
C PRO A 65 -14.84 0.82 -8.47
N PHE A 66 -13.59 1.04 -8.07
CA PHE A 66 -12.56 1.59 -8.94
C PHE A 66 -12.46 0.69 -10.17
N THR A 67 -13.30 0.93 -11.17
CA THR A 67 -13.36 0.19 -12.41
C THR A 67 -12.15 0.73 -13.13
N ARG A 68 -11.02 0.02 -12.98
CA ARG A 68 -9.95 0.13 -13.97
C ARG A 68 -10.66 0.02 -15.30
N HIS A 69 -10.72 1.13 -16.04
CA HIS A 69 -11.35 1.15 -17.34
C HIS A 69 -10.52 0.19 -18.18
N ALA A 70 -11.05 -1.03 -18.35
CA ALA A 70 -10.42 -2.00 -19.22
C ALA A 70 -10.38 -1.32 -20.60
N PRO A 71 -9.22 -1.26 -21.25
CA PRO A 71 -9.13 -0.58 -22.54
C PRO A 71 -10.14 -1.23 -23.49
N ALA A 72 -10.88 -0.41 -24.21
CA ALA A 72 -11.91 -0.89 -25.12
C ALA A 72 -11.27 -1.83 -26.17
N PRO A 73 -11.96 -2.89 -26.59
CA PRO A 73 -11.52 -3.71 -27.73
C PRO A 73 -11.29 -2.77 -28.93
N PRO A 74 -10.17 -2.87 -29.69
CA PRO A 74 -9.34 -4.06 -29.90
C PRO A 74 -8.04 -4.12 -29.07
N ASN A 75 -7.87 -3.26 -28.06
CA ASN A 75 -6.59 -3.20 -27.34
C ASN A 75 -6.35 -4.47 -26.51
N PRO A 76 -5.14 -5.05 -26.57
CA PRO A 76 -4.81 -6.23 -25.77
C PRO A 76 -4.90 -5.89 -24.29
N LEU A 77 -5.66 -6.69 -23.56
CA LEU A 77 -5.78 -6.57 -22.12
C LEU A 77 -4.49 -7.07 -21.46
N LEU A 78 -4.06 -6.38 -20.39
CA LEU A 78 -2.98 -6.88 -19.55
C LEU A 78 -3.41 -8.23 -18.95
N GLN A 79 -2.58 -9.26 -19.13
CA GLN A 79 -2.80 -10.55 -18.52
C GLN A 79 -2.81 -10.37 -16.99
N THR A 80 -3.86 -10.86 -16.33
CA THR A 80 -3.92 -10.80 -14.87
C THR A 80 -3.00 -11.86 -14.25
N ASN A 81 -2.60 -11.67 -12.99
CA ASN A 81 -1.81 -12.66 -12.25
C ASN A 81 -2.47 -14.04 -12.21
N ILE A 82 -3.80 -14.10 -12.26
CA ILE A 82 -4.55 -15.36 -12.28
C ILE A 82 -4.41 -16.01 -13.66
N THR A 83 -4.70 -15.26 -14.73
CA THR A 83 -4.61 -15.75 -16.11
C THR A 83 -3.20 -16.20 -16.48
N ALA A 84 -2.16 -15.50 -16.01
CA ALA A 84 -0.76 -15.89 -16.24
C ALA A 84 -0.40 -17.22 -15.56
N LYS A 85 -0.86 -17.45 -14.33
CA LYS A 85 -0.60 -18.71 -13.62
C LYS A 85 -1.29 -19.88 -14.29
N THR A 86 -2.56 -19.73 -14.68
CA THR A 86 -3.31 -20.80 -15.34
C THR A 86 -2.73 -21.16 -16.70
N ASP A 87 -2.29 -20.15 -17.46
CA ASP A 87 -1.69 -20.35 -18.78
C ASP A 87 -0.34 -21.08 -18.70
N ILE A 88 0.53 -20.65 -17.77
CA ILE A 88 1.79 -21.36 -17.50
C ILE A 88 1.52 -22.80 -17.06
N GLN A 89 0.54 -23.02 -16.18
CA GLN A 89 0.21 -24.37 -15.73
C GLN A 89 -0.26 -25.27 -16.89
N ALA A 90 -1.13 -24.76 -17.77
CA ALA A 90 -1.60 -25.50 -18.94
C ALA A 90 -0.45 -25.85 -19.89
N LEU A 91 0.46 -24.90 -20.13
CA LEU A 91 1.66 -25.13 -20.93
C LEU A 91 2.54 -26.22 -20.32
N ARG A 92 2.82 -26.16 -19.01
CA ARG A 92 3.62 -27.17 -18.30
C ARG A 92 2.99 -28.56 -18.33
N GLN A 93 1.66 -28.64 -18.24
CA GLN A 93 0.94 -29.92 -18.35
C GLN A 93 1.09 -30.51 -19.75
N GLY A 94 0.95 -29.69 -20.80
CA GLY A 94 1.17 -30.13 -22.18
C GLY A 94 2.61 -30.58 -22.44
N GLU A 95 3.60 -29.85 -21.92
CA GLU A 95 5.01 -30.28 -21.99
C GLU A 95 5.21 -31.64 -21.31
N THR A 96 4.69 -31.80 -20.10
CA THR A 96 4.81 -33.03 -19.31
C THR A 96 4.18 -34.22 -20.03
N GLU A 97 3.00 -34.03 -20.62
CA GLU A 97 2.33 -35.06 -21.41
C GLU A 97 3.15 -35.45 -22.63
N GLN A 98 3.66 -34.48 -23.39
CA GLN A 98 4.45 -34.76 -24.59
C GLN A 98 5.77 -35.48 -24.28
N LEU A 99 6.43 -35.12 -23.18
CA LEU A 99 7.75 -35.70 -22.81
C LEU A 99 7.64 -37.10 -22.22
N ASN A 100 6.57 -37.39 -21.49
CA ASN A 100 6.45 -38.62 -20.70
C ASN A 100 5.55 -39.69 -21.33
N THR A 101 4.77 -39.36 -22.37
CA THR A 101 3.82 -40.31 -22.96
C THR A 101 4.25 -40.78 -24.35
N ALA A 102 4.00 -42.06 -24.62
CA ALA A 102 4.07 -42.61 -25.96
C ALA A 102 2.78 -42.26 -26.73
N ALA A 103 2.92 -41.86 -27.99
CA ALA A 103 1.79 -41.53 -28.84
C ALA A 103 2.06 -41.92 -30.29
N ILE A 104 0.99 -42.23 -31.04
CA ILE A 104 1.07 -42.50 -32.47
C ILE A 104 0.87 -41.16 -33.19
N LEU A 105 1.91 -40.66 -33.87
CA LEU A 105 1.83 -39.39 -34.59
C LEU A 105 1.32 -39.59 -36.02
N ASP A 106 1.82 -40.61 -36.72
CA ASP A 106 1.36 -40.97 -38.05
C ASP A 106 1.48 -42.48 -38.27
N LYS A 107 0.34 -43.18 -38.19
CA LYS A 107 0.28 -44.63 -38.35
C LYS A 107 0.60 -45.07 -39.79
N SER A 108 0.30 -44.23 -40.78
CA SER A 108 0.54 -44.53 -42.19
C SER A 108 2.03 -44.48 -42.54
N LYS A 109 2.79 -43.60 -41.87
CA LYS A 109 4.25 -43.47 -42.03
C LYS A 109 5.05 -44.22 -40.97
N GLY A 110 4.38 -44.91 -40.04
CA GLY A 110 5.04 -45.65 -38.95
C GLY A 110 5.77 -44.75 -37.94
N ILE A 111 5.34 -43.49 -37.78
CA ILE A 111 5.98 -42.52 -36.88
C ILE A 111 5.32 -42.60 -35.49
N TYR A 112 6.10 -43.04 -34.52
CA TYR A 112 5.71 -43.17 -33.11
C TYR A 112 6.55 -42.24 -32.24
N ARG A 113 5.90 -41.57 -31.28
CA ARG A 113 6.56 -40.84 -30.19
C ARG A 113 6.79 -41.80 -29.04
N ILE A 114 8.00 -41.77 -28.48
CA ILE A 114 8.36 -42.46 -27.25
C ILE A 114 8.71 -41.43 -26.16
N PRO A 115 8.53 -41.77 -24.86
CA PRO A 115 8.96 -40.91 -23.77
C PRO A 115 10.46 -40.60 -23.86
N VAL A 116 10.84 -39.37 -23.52
CA VAL A 116 12.21 -38.87 -23.70
C VAL A 116 13.23 -39.69 -22.89
N ALA A 117 12.90 -40.08 -21.66
CA ALA A 117 13.77 -40.94 -20.85
C ALA A 117 14.14 -42.24 -21.60
N ARG A 118 13.15 -42.87 -22.24
CA ARG A 118 13.37 -44.08 -23.04
C ARG A 118 14.14 -43.79 -24.32
N ALA A 119 13.93 -42.64 -24.95
CA ALA A 119 14.72 -42.24 -26.11
C ALA A 119 16.21 -42.09 -25.74
N ILE A 120 16.50 -41.49 -24.59
CA ILE A 120 17.87 -41.38 -24.06
C ILE A 120 18.48 -42.76 -23.82
N ASP A 121 17.76 -43.68 -23.19
CA ASP A 121 18.26 -45.05 -22.94
C ASP A 121 18.58 -45.80 -24.24
N LEU A 122 17.80 -45.57 -25.30
CA LEU A 122 18.01 -46.20 -26.61
C LEU A 122 19.17 -45.56 -27.40
N VAL A 123 19.43 -44.27 -27.19
CA VAL A 123 20.44 -43.52 -27.94
C VAL A 123 21.80 -43.54 -27.24
N THR A 124 21.83 -43.52 -25.91
CA THR A 124 23.06 -43.48 -25.09
C THR A 124 24.11 -44.52 -25.50
N PRO A 125 23.78 -45.81 -25.71
CA PRO A 125 24.76 -46.82 -26.13
C PRO A 125 25.40 -46.57 -27.50
N ARG A 126 24.77 -45.72 -28.33
CA ARG A 126 25.20 -45.42 -29.70
C ARG A 126 25.94 -44.09 -29.81
N LEU A 127 25.99 -43.31 -28.73
CA LEU A 127 26.69 -42.04 -28.73
C LEU A 127 28.20 -42.27 -28.52
N PRO A 128 29.07 -41.61 -29.30
CA PRO A 128 30.49 -41.63 -29.02
C PRO A 128 30.74 -40.96 -27.67
N VAL A 129 31.32 -41.70 -26.71
CA VAL A 129 31.72 -41.14 -25.42
C VAL A 129 32.90 -40.22 -25.65
N ALA A 130 32.72 -38.91 -25.39
CA ALA A 130 33.83 -37.97 -25.33
C ALA A 130 34.75 -38.39 -24.19
N LYS A 131 35.96 -38.87 -24.53
CA LYS A 131 36.94 -39.40 -23.56
C LYS A 131 37.45 -38.34 -22.57
N ASP A 132 37.17 -37.06 -22.82
CA ASP A 132 37.71 -35.91 -22.10
C ASP A 132 36.65 -35.01 -21.45
N ALA A 133 35.41 -35.49 -21.27
CA ALA A 133 34.37 -34.69 -20.63
C ALA A 133 34.70 -34.49 -19.14
N LYS A 134 35.22 -33.31 -18.77
CA LYS A 134 35.32 -32.88 -17.38
C LYS A 134 33.93 -33.01 -16.73
N PRO A 135 33.79 -33.66 -15.56
CA PRO A 135 32.52 -33.71 -14.86
C PRO A 135 32.07 -32.28 -14.58
N TYR A 136 30.87 -31.92 -15.05
CA TYR A 136 30.24 -30.66 -14.67
C TYR A 136 29.98 -30.72 -13.16
N GLY A 137 30.68 -29.85 -12.43
CA GLY A 137 30.66 -29.79 -10.97
C GLY A 137 29.25 -29.57 -10.44
N GLY A 138 28.71 -30.60 -9.79
CA GLY A 138 27.57 -30.48 -8.91
C GLY A 138 28.00 -29.79 -7.61
N ALA A 139 27.63 -28.53 -7.46
CA ALA A 139 27.48 -27.87 -6.17
C ALA A 139 26.62 -26.62 -6.35
N ARG A 140 25.33 -26.77 -6.03
CA ARG A 140 24.50 -25.81 -5.27
C ARG A 140 23.09 -26.36 -5.14
#